data_AF-A0A7X1GWL9-F1
#
_entry.id   AF-A0A7X1GWL9-F1
#
_cell.length_a   1.000
_cell.length_b   1.000
_cell.length_c   1.000
_cell.angle_alpha   90.00
_cell.angle_beta   90.00
_cell.angle_gamma   90.00
#
_symmetry.space_group_name_H-M   'P 1'
#
loop_
_entity.id
_entity.type
_entity.pdbx_description
1 polymer ?
#
loop_
_entity_poly.entity_id
_entity_poly.type
_entity_poly.pdbx_seq_one_letter_code
_entity_poly.pdbx_strand_id
1 'polypeptide(L)' 'MFKPNRKFRRDYHRIFQKDPIAANMLLLLAELADEKGQVATTDEELAVLMAARFNDPEEYAFGRATE' A
#
# COMPACT_ATOMS: atom_id res chain seq x y z
N MET A 1 -1.47 -4.67 13.20
CA MET A 1 -0.26 -4.50 12.37
C MET A 1 -0.38 -5.38 11.13
N PHE A 2 -0.42 -4.78 9.94
CA PHE A 2 -0.59 -5.48 8.68
C PHE A 2 0.57 -6.46 8.42
N LYS A 3 0.24 -7.72 8.09
CA LYS A 3 1.22 -8.75 7.72
C LYS A 3 0.87 -9.31 6.34
N PRO A 4 1.54 -8.87 5.26
CA PRO A 4 1.19 -9.26 3.91
C PRO A 4 1.47 -10.75 3.66
N ASN A 5 0.45 -11.49 3.20
CA ASN A 5 0.58 -12.89 2.79
C ASN A 5 1.07 -13.03 1.34
N ARG A 6 1.48 -14.24 0.93
CA ARG A 6 2.01 -14.50 -0.42
C ARG A 6 1.07 -14.04 -1.56
N LYS A 7 -0.24 -14.15 -1.36
CA LYS A 7 -1.23 -13.69 -2.35
C LYS A 7 -1.18 -12.16 -2.48
N PHE A 8 -1.18 -11.42 -1.37
CA PHE A 8 -1.07 -9.97 -1.37
C PHE A 8 0.20 -9.50 -2.08
N ARG A 9 1.36 -10.11 -1.78
CA ARG A 9 2.63 -9.76 -2.43
C ARG A 9 2.56 -9.88 -3.95
N ARG A 10 2.00 -10.99 -4.43
CA ARG A 10 1.85 -11.27 -5.86
C ARG A 10 0.89 -10.28 -6.51
N ASP A 11 -0.23 -9.98 -5.84
CA ASP A 11 -1.25 -9.10 -6.39
C ASP A 11 -0.73 -7.64 -6.41
N TYR A 12 -0.02 -7.18 -5.37
CA TYR A 12 0.70 -5.90 -5.35
C TYR A 12 1.70 -5.81 -6.51
N HIS A 13 2.59 -6.80 -6.66
CA HIS A 13 3.61 -6.78 -7.72
C HIS A 13 3.00 -6.72 -9.12
N ARG A 14 1.87 -7.42 -9.35
CA ARG A 14 1.15 -7.37 -10.63
C ARG A 14 0.51 -6.01 -10.91
N ILE A 15 -0.03 -5.35 -9.88
CA ILE A 15 -0.61 -4.02 -10.02
C ILE A 15 0.52 -3.02 -10.28
N PHE A 16 1.61 -3.11 -9.53
CA PHE A 16 2.75 -2.20 -9.62
C PHE A 16 3.35 -2.15 -11.04
N GLN A 17 3.45 -3.30 -11.71
CA GLN A 17 3.92 -3.37 -13.10
C GLN A 17 3.02 -2.61 -14.11
N LYS A 18 1.77 -2.33 -13.75
CA LYS A 18 0.80 -1.63 -14.59
C LYS A 18 0.62 -0.17 -14.16
N ASP A 19 0.54 0.05 -12.85
CA ASP A 19 0.29 1.32 -12.21
C ASP A 19 0.92 1.30 -10.81
N PRO A 20 2.12 1.88 -10.65
CA PRO A 20 2.82 2.00 -9.37
C PRO A 20 2.00 2.71 -8.29
N ILE A 21 1.26 3.77 -8.68
CA ILE A 21 0.46 4.59 -7.75
C ILE A 21 -0.68 3.74 -7.19
N ALA A 22 -1.40 3.01 -8.03
CA ALA A 22 -2.48 2.13 -7.60
C ALA A 22 -1.98 1.02 -6.66
N ALA A 23 -0.78 0.49 -6.90
CA ALA A 23 -0.18 -0.50 -6.02
C ALA A 23 0.18 0.09 -4.65
N ASN A 24 0.79 1.27 -4.63
CA ASN A 24 1.15 1.96 -3.40
C ASN A 24 -0.12 2.38 -2.61
N MET A 25 -1.18 2.77 -3.30
CA MET A 25 -2.48 3.06 -2.68
C MET A 25 -3.08 1.80 -2.02
N LEU A 26 -3.04 0.66 -2.71
CA LEU A 26 -3.47 -0.62 -2.13
C LEU A 26 -2.67 -0.97 -0.87
N LEU A 27 -1.36 -0.74 -0.87
CA LEU A 27 -0.51 -0.98 0.30
C LEU A 27 -0.90 -0.08 1.47
N LEU A 28 -1.08 1.23 1.22
CA LEU A 28 -1.49 2.19 2.25
C LEU A 28 -2.84 1.81 2.87
N LEU A 29 -3.85 1.52 2.03
CA LEU A 29 -5.17 1.10 2.49
C LEU A 29 -5.08 -0.17 3.35
N ALA A 30 -4.22 -1.12 2.99
CA ALA A 30 -4.02 -2.34 3.76
C ALA A 30 -3.29 -2.08 5.11
N GLU A 31 -2.42 -1.08 5.17
CA GLU A 31 -1.77 -0.63 6.41
C GLU A 31 -2.75 0.08 7.36
N LEU A 32 -3.68 0.86 6.81
CA LEU A 32 -4.68 1.63 7.57
C LEU A 32 -5.91 0.82 7.98
N ALA A 33 -6.22 -0.25 7.25
CA ALA A 33 -7.41 -1.05 7.50
C ALA A 33 -7.41 -1.67 8.91
N ASP A 34 -8.59 -1.67 9.53
CA ASP A 34 -8.83 -2.39 10.78
C ASP A 34 -8.90 -3.92 10.55
N GLU A 35 -9.14 -4.68 11.63
CA GLU A 35 -9.26 -6.14 11.56
C GLU A 35 -10.43 -6.64 10.69
N LYS A 36 -11.39 -5.76 10.39
CA LYS A 36 -12.54 -6.03 9.53
C LYS A 36 -12.30 -5.57 8.09
N GLY A 37 -11.15 -4.97 7.78
CA GLY A 37 -10.83 -4.44 6.46
C GLY A 37 -11.43 -3.05 6.19
N GLN A 38 -11.86 -2.33 7.23
CA GLN A 38 -12.43 -0.98 7.09
C GLN A 38 -11.35 0.08 7.25
N VAL A 39 -11.39 1.10 6.40
CA VAL A 39 -10.52 2.27 6.49
C VAL A 39 -11.38 3.47 6.88
N ALA A 40 -11.06 4.10 8.00
CA ALA A 40 -11.76 5.28 8.51
C ALA A 40 -10.88 6.53 8.29
N THR A 41 -10.89 7.05 7.06
CA THR A 41 -10.14 8.25 6.65
C THR A 41 -10.89 8.98 5.53
N THR A 42 -10.60 10.26 5.32
CA THR A 42 -11.11 11.01 4.14
C THR A 42 -10.17 10.93 2.95
N ASP A 43 -10.64 11.31 1.77
CA ASP A 43 -9.80 11.34 0.56
C ASP A 43 -8.63 12.33 0.71
N GLU A 44 -8.84 13.47 1.39
CA GLU A 44 -7.79 14.46 1.66
C GLU A 44 -6.72 13.90 2.61
N GLU A 45 -7.14 13.24 3.69
CA GLU A 45 -6.23 12.58 4.63
C GLU A 45 -5.44 11.47 3.92
N LEU A 46 -6.10 10.69 3.06
CA LEU A 46 -5.45 9.64 2.29
C LEU A 46 -4.38 10.21 1.36
N ALA A 47 -4.64 11.35 0.70
CA ALA A 47 -3.65 12.02 -0.13
C ALA A 47 -2.43 12.50 0.68
N VAL A 48 -2.65 13.05 1.88
CA VAL A 48 -1.58 13.47 2.79
C VAL A 48 -0.76 12.26 3.25
N LEU A 49 -1.42 11.18 3.66
CA LEU A 49 -0.77 9.95 4.09
C LEU A 49 0.01 9.29 2.95
N MET A 50 -0.51 9.33 1.73
CA MET A 50 0.18 8.84 0.54
C MET A 50 1.47 9.62 0.29
N ALA A 51 1.41 10.95 0.31
CA ALA A 51 2.61 11.79 0.14
C ALA A 51 3.61 11.62 1.30
N ALA A 52 3.13 11.38 2.53
CA ALA A 52 3.98 11.16 3.69
C ALA A 52 4.65 9.78 3.69
N ARG A 53 3.95 8.74 3.20
CA ARG A 53 4.41 7.35 3.21
C ARG A 53 5.35 7.02 2.05
N PHE A 54 5.10 7.61 0.88
CA PHE A 54 5.83 7.35 -0.36
C PHE A 54 6.50 8.65 -0.83
N ASN A 55 7.82 8.73 -0.65
CA ASN A 55 8.60 9.90 -1.08
C ASN A 55 8.64 10.02 -2.61
N ASP A 56 8.65 8.88 -3.30
CA ASP A 56 8.43 8.77 -4.74
C ASP A 56 7.21 7.86 -4.99
N PRO A 57 6.14 8.36 -5.63
CA PRO A 57 4.92 7.59 -5.87
C PRO A 57 5.13 6.40 -6.82
N GLU A 58 6.21 6.39 -7.60
CA GLU A 58 6.61 5.30 -8.49
C GLU A 58 7.63 4.34 -7.85
N GLU A 59 8.05 4.58 -6.62
CA GLU A 59 8.98 3.70 -5.93
C GLU A 59 8.30 2.38 -5.53
N TYR A 60 9.01 1.27 -5.77
CA TYR A 60 8.61 -0.04 -5.31
C TYR A 60 8.76 -0.14 -3.78
N ALA A 61 7.73 0.30 -3.07
CA ALA A 61 7.72 0.38 -1.62
C ALA A 61 7.57 -0.98 -0.91
N PHE A 62 7.26 -2.04 -1.67
CA PHE A 62 7.13 -3.39 -1.13
C PHE A 62 8.50 -4.10 -1.04
N GLY A 63 9.37 -3.60 -0.15
CA GLY A 63 10.73 -4.11 0.07
C GLY A 63 10.82 -5.57 0.54
N ARG A 64 11.89 -6.25 0.08
CA ARG A 64 12.20 -7.68 0.28
C ARG A 64 12.08 -8.12 1.75
N ALA A 65 11.50 -9.30 1.95
CA ALA A 65 11.77 -10.06 3.17
C ALA A 65 13.24 -10.49 3.16
N THR A 66 14.09 -9.69 3.81
CA THR A 66 15.48 -9.98 4.21
C THR A 66 15.75 -8.99 5.35
N GLU A 67 15.87 -9.34 6.63
CA GLU A 67 16.04 -10.60 7.37
C GLU A 67 15.27 -10.50 8.71
#